data_AF-A0A453KJA0-F1
#
_entry.id   AF-A0A453KJA0-F1
#
_cell.length_a   1.000
_cell.length_b   1.000
_cell.length_c   1.000
_cell.angle_alpha   90.00
_cell.angle_beta   90.00
_cell.angle_gamma   90.00
#
_symmetry.space_group_name_H-M   'P 1'
#
loop_
_entity.id
_entity.type
_entity.pdbx_description
1 polymer ?
#
loop_
_entity_poly.entity_id
_entity_poly.type
_entity_poly.pdbx_seq_one_letter_code
_entity_poly.pdbx_strand_id
1 'polypeptide(L)'
;MGFVDPAAPLLATCGGDTVKLFDVTVESGDPCVLAYSPAPGHPVNAVKWNHTNLIVASAGDDKKISLWHKKGQNVGQLPTSTVDRGDDIEACSFSCLSIDVVA
;
A
#
# COMPACT_ATOMS: atom_id res chain seq x y z
N MET A 1 -6.86 10.67 -21.17
CA MET A 1 -5.73 10.53 -20.22
C MET A 1 -6.17 11.19 -18.94
N GLY A 2 -6.66 10.42 -17.97
CA GLY A 2 -7.11 10.97 -16.69
C GLY A 2 -5.89 11.48 -15.93
N PHE A 3 -5.82 12.80 -15.75
CA PHE A 3 -4.86 13.38 -14.83
C PHE A 3 -5.32 13.00 -13.42
N VAL A 4 -4.56 12.14 -12.73
CA VAL A 4 -4.71 12.01 -11.28
C VAL A 4 -4.28 13.34 -10.69
N ASP A 5 -5.22 14.06 -10.12
CA ASP A 5 -4.92 15.28 -9.40
C ASP A 5 -3.95 14.95 -8.26
N PRO A 6 -2.80 15.65 -8.13
CA PRO A 6 -1.84 15.37 -7.08
C PRO A 6 -2.42 15.60 -5.67
N ALA A 7 -3.54 16.32 -5.57
CA ALA A 7 -4.30 16.55 -4.35
C ALA A 7 -5.53 15.63 -4.18
N ALA A 8 -5.86 14.78 -5.16
CA ALA A 8 -7.03 13.92 -5.05
C ALA A 8 -6.85 12.89 -3.92
N PRO A 9 -7.86 12.70 -3.06
CA PRO A 9 -7.88 11.61 -2.10
C PRO A 9 -7.88 10.27 -2.85
N LEU A 10 -6.85 9.45 -2.60
CA LEU A 10 -6.75 8.11 -3.14
C LEU A 10 -7.06 7.09 -2.03
N LEU A 11 -7.94 6.14 -2.31
CA LEU A 11 -8.19 4.98 -1.49
C LEU A 11 -7.19 3.87 -1.87
N ALA A 12 -6.47 3.31 -0.90
CA ALA A 12 -5.66 2.11 -1.13
C ALA A 12 -6.42 0.88 -0.61
N THR A 13 -6.36 -0.20 -1.36
CA THR A 13 -6.95 -1.49 -1.01
C THR A 13 -5.95 -2.58 -1.33
N CYS A 14 -5.93 -3.65 -0.55
CA CYS A 14 -5.16 -4.85 -0.83
C CYS A 14 -6.10 -6.05 -0.90
N GLY A 15 -5.80 -7.00 -1.79
CA GLY A 15 -6.60 -8.22 -1.96
C GLY A 15 -5.80 -9.28 -2.70
N GLY A 16 -5.75 -10.48 -2.12
CA GLY A 16 -4.85 -11.54 -2.60
C GLY A 16 -3.41 -11.02 -2.57
N ASP A 17 -2.70 -11.13 -3.68
CA ASP A 17 -1.33 -10.64 -3.88
C ASP A 17 -1.25 -9.25 -4.55
N THR A 18 -2.38 -8.54 -4.62
CA THR A 18 -2.49 -7.26 -5.32
C THR A 18 -2.83 -6.11 -4.38
N VAL A 19 -2.31 -4.93 -4.70
CA VAL A 19 -2.69 -3.65 -4.12
C VAL A 19 -3.26 -2.77 -5.22
N LYS A 20 -4.44 -2.19 -4.98
CA LYS A 20 -5.13 -1.31 -5.91
C LYS A 20 -5.37 0.05 -5.27
N LEU A 21 -5.11 1.11 -6.03
CA LEU A 21 -5.37 2.48 -5.67
C LEU A 21 -6.53 3.00 -6.49
N PHE A 22 -7.50 3.59 -5.81
CA PHE A 22 -8.71 4.14 -6.38
C PHE A 22 -8.78 5.64 -6.11
N ASP A 23 -9.15 6.42 -7.11
CA ASP A 23 -9.46 7.84 -6.96
C ASP A 23 -10.95 8.00 -6.65
N VAL A 24 -11.26 8.47 -5.43
CA VAL A 24 -12.65 8.62 -4.98
C VAL A 24 -13.30 9.90 -5.50
N THR A 25 -12.55 10.75 -6.20
CA THR A 25 -13.09 11.96 -6.86
C THR A 25 -13.64 11.67 -8.26
N VAL A 26 -13.35 10.48 -8.80
CA VAL A 26 -13.84 10.06 -10.13
C VAL A 26 -15.32 9.74 -10.03
N GLU A 27 -16.16 10.68 -10.45
CA GLU A 27 -17.63 10.48 -10.51
C GLU A 27 -18.07 9.65 -11.72
N SER A 28 -17.26 9.55 -12.77
CA SER A 28 -17.59 8.81 -13.99
C SER A 28 -16.32 8.27 -14.67
N GLY A 29 -16.21 6.94 -14.78
CA GLY A 29 -15.04 6.25 -15.33
C GLY A 29 -14.59 5.08 -14.45
N ASP A 30 -13.40 4.55 -14.73
CA ASP A 30 -12.75 3.59 -13.84
C ASP A 30 -12.01 4.37 -12.74
N PRO A 31 -12.43 4.25 -11.46
CA PRO A 31 -11.73 4.91 -10.36
C PRO A 31 -10.37 4.26 -10.08
N CYS A 32 -10.08 3.06 -10.62
CA CYS A 32 -8.80 2.39 -10.42
C CYS A 32 -7.69 3.11 -11.17
N VAL A 33 -6.87 3.85 -10.45
CA VAL A 33 -5.75 4.60 -11.04
C VAL A 33 -4.51 3.74 -11.17
N LEU A 34 -4.30 2.80 -10.24
CA LEU A 34 -3.13 1.94 -10.19
C LEU A 34 -3.48 0.59 -9.58
N ALA A 35 -2.86 -0.46 -10.11
CA ALA A 35 -2.86 -1.79 -9.53
C ALA A 35 -1.46 -2.37 -9.65
N TYR A 36 -0.92 -2.91 -8.56
CA TYR A 36 0.41 -3.55 -8.56
C TYR A 36 0.43 -4.76 -7.63
N SER A 37 1.32 -5.71 -7.92
CA SER A 37 1.58 -6.86 -7.07
C SER A 37 2.96 -6.70 -6.43
N PRO A 38 3.04 -6.31 -5.14
CA PRO A 38 4.33 -6.10 -4.49
C PRO A 38 5.16 -7.39 -4.41
N ALA A 39 4.50 -8.54 -4.21
CA ALA A 39 5.11 -9.86 -4.29
C ALA A 39 4.12 -10.86 -4.92
N PRO A 40 4.33 -11.24 -6.20
CA PRO A 40 3.46 -12.19 -6.88
C PRO A 40 3.36 -13.52 -6.12
N GLY A 41 2.14 -13.99 -5.87
CA GLY A 41 1.89 -15.24 -5.16
C GLY A 41 1.99 -15.17 -3.63
N HIS A 42 2.27 -14.00 -3.04
CA HIS A 42 2.22 -13.79 -1.60
C HIS A 42 1.07 -12.83 -1.24
N PRO A 43 0.18 -13.22 -0.31
CA PRO A 43 -0.93 -12.34 0.06
C PRO A 43 -0.42 -11.09 0.76
N VAL A 44 -1.03 -9.96 0.40
CA VAL A 44 -0.81 -8.67 1.04
C VAL A 44 -1.83 -8.53 2.17
N ASN A 45 -1.33 -8.48 3.40
CA ASN A 45 -2.18 -8.42 4.58
C ASN A 45 -2.40 -6.99 5.06
N ALA A 46 -1.53 -6.06 4.69
CA ALA A 46 -1.60 -4.67 5.13
C ALA A 46 -1.18 -3.69 4.02
N VAL A 47 -1.89 -2.56 3.96
CA VAL A 47 -1.55 -1.42 3.10
C VAL A 47 -1.75 -0.11 3.86
N LYS A 48 -0.84 0.85 3.70
CA LYS A 48 -0.92 2.14 4.40
C LYS A 48 -0.36 3.29 3.57
N TRP A 49 -1.05 4.42 3.60
CA TRP A 49 -0.53 5.68 3.07
C TRP A 49 0.43 6.36 4.04
N ASN A 50 1.43 7.05 3.50
CA ASN A 50 2.24 7.98 4.26
C ASN A 50 1.44 9.28 4.56
N HIS A 51 1.90 10.08 5.51
CA HIS A 51 1.21 11.33 5.89
C HIS A 51 0.99 12.33 4.76
N THR A 52 1.82 12.26 3.71
CA THR A 52 1.72 13.16 2.57
C THR A 52 0.86 12.61 1.44
N ASN A 53 0.26 11.41 1.60
CA ASN A 53 -0.52 10.71 0.58
C ASN A 53 0.20 10.62 -0.77
N LEU A 54 1.52 10.40 -0.74
CA LEU A 54 2.38 10.23 -1.91
C LEU A 54 2.89 8.79 -2.04
N ILE A 55 3.10 8.13 -0.92
CA ILE A 55 3.69 6.79 -0.85
C ILE A 55 2.75 5.86 -0.10
N VAL A 56 2.60 4.66 -0.64
CA VAL A 56 1.87 3.54 -0.07
C VAL A 56 2.88 2.49 0.35
N ALA A 57 2.83 2.09 1.60
CA ALA A 57 3.52 0.92 2.12
C ALA A 57 2.58 -0.28 2.03
N SER A 58 3.10 -1.42 1.63
CA SER A 58 2.37 -2.69 1.58
C SER A 58 3.23 -3.78 2.19
N ALA A 59 2.64 -4.63 3.01
CA ALA A 59 3.31 -5.74 3.68
C ALA A 59 2.45 -6.99 3.60
N GLY A 60 3.11 -8.14 3.46
CA GLY A 60 2.45 -9.42 3.33
C GLY A 60 3.29 -10.57 3.90
N ASP A 61 2.90 -11.78 3.55
CA ASP A 61 3.57 -13.02 3.99
C ASP A 61 4.97 -13.18 3.39
N ASP A 62 5.34 -12.36 2.42
CA ASP A 62 6.67 -12.31 1.81
C ASP A 62 7.76 -11.79 2.76
N LYS A 63 7.38 -11.38 3.98
CA LYS A 63 8.26 -10.80 5.01
C LYS A 63 9.01 -9.58 4.48
N LYS A 64 8.41 -8.84 3.54
CA LYS A 64 8.98 -7.61 2.99
C LYS A 64 7.93 -6.51 3.04
N ILE A 65 8.44 -5.29 3.10
CA ILE A 65 7.65 -4.08 3.04
C ILE A 65 7.97 -3.42 1.71
N SER A 66 6.98 -3.35 0.84
CA SER A 66 7.08 -2.72 -0.47
C SER A 66 6.54 -1.30 -0.41
N LEU A 67 7.35 -0.34 -0.82
CA LEU A 67 7.00 1.08 -0.92
C LEU A 67 6.72 1.46 -2.37
N TRP A 68 5.55 2.02 -2.61
CA TRP A 68 5.08 2.42 -3.92
C TRP A 68 4.61 3.86 -3.92
N HIS A 69 5.06 4.62 -4.90
CA HIS A 69 4.57 5.96 -5.13
C HIS A 69 3.19 5.88 -5.78
N LYS A 70 2.28 6.79 -5.42
CA LYS A 70 0.93 6.91 -6.02
C LYS A 70 0.88 7.20 -7.52
N LYS A 71 2.03 7.30 -8.16
CA LYS A 71 2.19 7.47 -9.62
C LYS A 71 2.63 6.16 -10.29
N GLY A 72 2.61 5.05 -9.56
CA GLY A 72 2.98 3.73 -10.06
C GLY A 72 4.48 3.46 -10.09
N GLN A 73 5.29 4.30 -9.44
CA GLN A 73 6.72 4.05 -9.31
C GLN A 73 6.99 3.22 -8.05
N ASN A 74 7.69 2.10 -8.19
CA ASN A 74 8.26 1.41 -7.04
C ASN A 74 9.36 2.29 -6.45
N VAL A 75 9.22 2.64 -5.17
CA VAL A 75 10.18 3.48 -4.44
C VAL A 75 11.28 2.61 -3.85
N GLY A 76 10.91 1.39 -3.42
CA GLY A 76 11.85 0.39 -2.95
C GLY A 76 11.15 -0.71 -2.17
N GLN A 77 11.94 -1.70 -1.76
CA GLN A 77 11.52 -2.76 -0.86
C GLN A 77 12.49 -2.84 0.31
N LEU A 78 11.94 -2.96 1.50
CA LEU A 78 12.70 -3.15 2.72
C LEU A 78 12.41 -4.56 3.25
N PRO A 79 13.42 -5.36 3.59
CA PRO A 79 13.18 -6.61 4.30
C PRO A 79 12.58 -6.27 5.68
N THR A 80 11.49 -6.95 6.06
CA THR A 80 11.11 -6.92 7.47
C THR A 80 12.22 -7.65 8.20
N SER A 81 12.96 -6.93 9.05
CA SER A 81 14.11 -7.52 9.73
C SER A 81 13.58 -8.61 10.63
N THR A 82 13.85 -9.86 10.27
CA THR A 82 13.57 -11.04 11.07
C THR A 82 14.34 -10.94 12.38
N VAL A 83 13.76 -10.28 13.38
CA VAL A 83 13.94 -10.71 14.75
C VAL A 83 12.91 -11.79 14.95
N ASP A 84 13.42 -13.01 14.98
CA ASP A 84 12.73 -14.24 15.36
C ASP A 84 12.03 -14.05 16.71
N ARG A 85 10.81 -13.51 16.68
CA ARG A 85 9.83 -13.61 17.74
C ARG A 85 8.53 -13.88 17.03
N GLY A 86 7.98 -15.06 17.26
CA GLY A 86 6.69 -15.51 16.77
C GLY A 86 5.54 -14.76 17.42
N ASP A 87 5.60 -13.44 17.34
CA ASP A 87 4.48 -12.55 17.54
C ASP A 87 4.13 -12.03 16.16
N ASP A 88 2.84 -11.99 15.90
CA ASP A 88 2.19 -11.46 14.73
C ASP A 88 2.89 -10.22 14.18
N ILE A 89 2.72 -9.97 12.88
CA ILE A 89 3.17 -8.74 12.21
C ILE A 89 2.31 -7.58 12.74
N GLU A 90 2.40 -7.32 14.03
CA GLU A 90 1.91 -6.18 14.76
C GLU A 90 2.79 -5.04 14.30
N ALA A 91 2.30 -4.38 13.26
CA ALA A 91 2.52 -2.98 13.00
C ALA A 91 3.94 -2.55 13.35
N CYS A 92 4.91 -2.87 12.48
CA CYS A 92 6.20 -2.21 12.53
C CYS A 92 5.91 -0.71 12.63
N SER A 93 6.15 -0.19 13.83
CA SER A 93 5.81 1.14 14.24
C SER A 93 6.72 2.08 13.45
N PHE A 94 6.28 2.42 12.25
CA PHE A 94 6.71 3.63 11.55
C PHE A 94 6.11 4.77 12.36
N SER A 95 6.87 5.14 13.40
CA SER A 95 6.49 6.08 14.45
C SER A 95 5.72 7.28 13.91
N CYS A 96 4.54 7.48 14.51
CA CYS A 96 3.51 8.48 14.20
C CYS A 96 2.55 8.07 13.07
N LEU A 97 1.41 7.50 13.46
CA LEU A 97 0.04 7.54 12.89
C LEU A 97 -0.56 6.14 13.04
N SER A 98 -1.64 6.06 13.80
CA SER A 98 -2.45 4.85 14.00
C SER A 98 -2.63 4.07 12.70
N ILE A 99 -2.46 2.76 12.79
CA ILE A 99 -2.53 1.83 11.66
C ILE A 99 -3.96 1.33 11.59
N ASP A 100 -4.76 1.90 10.69
CA ASP A 100 -6.13 1.45 10.48
C ASP A 100 -6.40 1.44 8.98
N VAL A 101 -6.15 0.29 8.34
CA VAL A 101 -6.85 -0.16 7.13
C VAL A 101 -7.11 -1.65 7.34
N VAL A 102 -8.32 -1.94 7.82
CA VAL A 102 -8.88 -3.29 7.90
C VAL A 102 -9.46 -3.61 6.51
N ALA A 103 -9.04 -4.72 5.93
CA ALA A 103 -9.73 -5.34 4.80
C ALA A 103 -11.03 -6.00 5.28
#